data_AF-A0A8T5F9T2-F1
#
_entry.id   AF-A0A8T5F9T2-F1
#
_cell.length_a   1.000
_cell.length_b   1.000
_cell.length_c   1.000
_cell.angle_alpha   90.00
_cell.angle_beta   90.00
_cell.angle_gamma   90.00
#
_symmetry.space_group_name_H-M   'P 1'
#
loop_
_entity.id
_entity.type
_entity.pdbx_description
1 polymer ?
#
loop_
_entity_poly.entity_id
_entity_poly.type
_entity_poly.pdbx_seq_one_letter_code
_entity_poly.pdbx_strand_id
1 'polypeptide(L)'
;WYIPDPTKLKDLEKIREKDLLKEFQTYVESKGKLKQFRLEAIRAGFKKKWSENDYKSIVDIAQRLPEQIIQEDSSLLMYYDNALSRLR
;
A
#
# COMPACT_ATOMS: atom_id res chain seq x y z
N TRP A 1 -3.53 6.74 35.17
CA TRP A 1 -3.26 7.33 33.84
C TRP A 1 -1.99 6.69 33.31
N TYR A 2 -2.05 5.96 32.19
CA TYR A 2 -0.91 5.25 31.61
C TYR A 2 -0.18 6.18 30.64
N ILE A 3 1.11 6.44 30.90
CA ILE A 3 1.98 7.20 30.00
C ILE A 3 2.60 6.17 29.06
N PRO A 4 2.23 6.14 27.77
CA PRO A 4 2.78 5.16 26.84
C PRO A 4 4.25 5.46 26.57
N ASP A 5 5.09 4.44 26.71
CA ASP A 5 6.51 4.47 26.35
C ASP A 5 6.67 4.81 24.86
N PRO A 6 7.33 5.94 24.50
CA PRO A 6 7.51 6.34 23.10
C PRO A 6 8.43 5.39 22.32
N THR A 7 9.26 4.62 23.02
CA THR A 7 10.07 3.53 22.45
C THR A 7 9.19 2.37 22.00
N LYS A 8 8.24 1.95 22.84
CA LYS A 8 7.29 0.87 22.51
C LYS A 8 6.39 1.23 21.34
N LEU A 9 5.93 2.48 21.24
CA LEU A 9 5.10 2.93 20.12
C LEU A 9 5.82 2.80 18.76
N LYS A 10 7.09 3.23 18.67
CA LYS A 10 7.87 3.12 17.44
C LYS A 10 8.13 1.67 17.01
N ASP A 11 8.39 0.78 17.95
CA ASP A 11 8.57 -0.64 17.66
C ASP A 11 7.26 -1.29 17.20
N LEU A 12 6.13 -0.94 17.82
CA LEU A 12 4.81 -1.39 17.40
C LEU A 12 4.44 -0.89 16.00
N GLU A 13 4.77 0.35 15.65
CA GLU A 13 4.57 0.89 14.30
C GLU A 13 5.39 0.15 13.25
N LYS A 14 6.66 -0.19 13.56
CA LYS A 14 7.51 -1.00 12.66
C LYS A 14 6.96 -2.41 12.47
N ILE A 15 6.45 -3.03 13.54
CA ILE A 15 5.84 -4.37 13.46
C ILE A 15 4.58 -4.31 12.60
N ARG A 16 3.72 -3.30 12.81
CA ARG A 16 2.53 -3.06 12.01
C ARG A 16 2.87 -2.84 10.54
N GLU A 17 3.84 -1.99 10.23
CA GLU A 17 4.28 -1.74 8.86
C GLU A 17 4.78 -3.04 8.20
N LYS A 18 5.57 -3.84 8.91
CA LYS A 18 6.01 -5.16 8.41
C LYS A 18 4.84 -6.10 8.13
N ASP A 19 3.83 -6.16 8.99
CA ASP A 19 2.63 -6.98 8.80
C ASP A 19 1.85 -6.56 7.56
N LEU A 20 1.62 -5.25 7.42
CA LEU A 20 0.95 -4.65 6.27
C LEU A 20 1.70 -4.93 4.96
N LEU A 21 3.04 -4.85 4.96
CA LEU A 21 3.86 -5.15 3.79
C LEU A 21 3.84 -6.64 3.43
N LYS A 22 3.81 -7.54 4.43
CA LYS A 22 3.62 -8.98 4.17
C LYS A 22 2.28 -9.26 3.52
N GLU A 23 1.21 -8.65 4.04
CA GLU A 23 -0.12 -8.79 3.46
C GLU A 23 -0.17 -8.23 2.03
N PHE A 24 0.42 -7.05 1.79
CA PHE A 24 0.55 -6.50 0.44
C PHE A 24 1.28 -7.41 -0.54
N GLN A 25 2.35 -8.08 -0.08
CA GLN A 25 3.12 -9.01 -0.90
C GLN A 25 2.25 -10.17 -1.41
N THR A 26 1.32 -10.67 -0.59
CA THR A 26 0.37 -11.70 -1.04
C THR A 26 -0.53 -11.20 -2.18
N TYR A 27 -0.85 -9.91 -2.21
CA TYR A 27 -1.64 -9.33 -3.29
C TYR A 27 -0.83 -9.23 -4.58
N VAL A 28 0.45 -8.87 -4.49
CA VAL A 28 1.38 -8.87 -5.63
C VAL A 28 1.54 -10.25 -6.23
N GLU A 29 1.64 -11.29 -5.40
CA GLU A 29 1.80 -12.68 -5.86
C GLU A 29 0.49 -13.30 -6.35
N SER A 30 -0.65 -12.86 -5.80
CA SER A 30 -1.96 -13.31 -6.25
C SER A 30 -2.27 -12.83 -7.67
N LYS A 31 -3.21 -13.50 -8.35
CA LYS A 31 -3.65 -13.14 -9.71
C LYS A 31 -5.11 -12.72 -9.70
N GLY A 32 -5.46 -11.78 -10.59
CA GLY A 32 -6.83 -11.32 -10.77
C GLY A 32 -7.26 -10.21 -9.81
N LYS A 33 -8.54 -9.84 -9.88
CA LYS A 33 -9.10 -8.69 -9.15
C LYS A 33 -9.13 -8.93 -7.64
N LEU A 34 -8.72 -7.92 -6.87
CA LEU A 34 -8.74 -7.93 -5.41
C LEU A 34 -10.12 -7.47 -4.94
N LYS A 35 -10.92 -8.42 -4.42
CA LYS A 35 -12.25 -8.12 -3.85
C LYS A 35 -12.23 -7.97 -2.32
N GLN A 36 -11.29 -8.64 -1.66
CA GLN A 36 -11.09 -8.58 -0.21
C GLN A 36 -9.63 -8.23 0.02
N PHE A 37 -9.38 -7.08 0.65
CA PHE A 37 -8.05 -6.59 0.93
C PHE A 37 -8.13 -5.57 2.07
N ARG A 38 -7.00 -5.38 2.76
CA ARG A 38 -6.87 -4.31 3.75
C ARG A 38 -6.34 -3.06 3.07
N LEU A 39 -7.11 -1.97 3.13
CA LEU A 39 -6.72 -0.70 2.48
C LEU A 39 -5.37 -0.18 2.99
N GLU A 40 -5.10 -0.31 4.28
CA GLU A 40 -3.81 0.08 4.87
C GLU A 40 -2.62 -0.71 4.32
N ALA A 41 -2.82 -1.99 3.98
CA ALA A 41 -1.77 -2.80 3.36
C ALA A 41 -1.47 -2.32 1.95
N ILE A 42 -2.50 -1.94 1.18
CA ILE A 42 -2.33 -1.32 -0.14
C ILE A 42 -1.55 0.00 -0.02
N ARG A 43 -1.94 0.89 0.90
CA ARG A 43 -1.25 2.17 1.11
C ARG A 43 0.21 1.99 1.49
N ALA A 44 0.50 1.09 2.45
CA ALA A 44 1.86 0.79 2.88
C ALA A 44 2.69 0.20 1.71
N GLY A 45 2.10 -0.72 0.95
CA GLY A 45 2.69 -1.30 -0.25
C GLY A 45 3.01 -0.26 -1.32
N PHE A 46 2.07 0.63 -1.64
CA PHE A 46 2.27 1.68 -2.65
C PHE A 46 3.39 2.64 -2.24
N LYS A 47 3.40 3.08 -0.98
CA LYS A 47 4.49 3.90 -0.43
C LYS A 47 5.85 3.20 -0.57
N LYS A 48 5.90 1.90 -0.26
CA LYS A 48 7.12 1.09 -0.34
C LYS A 48 7.60 0.96 -1.79
N LYS A 49 6.70 0.58 -2.71
CA LYS A 49 6.98 0.43 -4.14
C LYS A 49 7.39 1.74 -4.79
N TRP A 50 6.79 2.85 -4.38
CA TRP A 50 7.19 4.18 -4.84
C TRP A 50 8.62 4.52 -4.44
N SER A 51 8.98 4.26 -3.16
CA SER A 51 10.35 4.46 -2.66
C SER A 51 11.37 3.56 -3.36
N GLU A 52 10.94 2.41 -3.87
CA GLU A 52 11.75 1.45 -4.63
C GLU A 52 11.79 1.75 -6.14
N ASN A 53 11.09 2.81 -6.60
CA ASN A 53 10.88 3.13 -8.02
C ASN A 53 10.18 2.00 -8.81
N ASP A 54 9.47 1.10 -8.13
CA ASP A 54 8.73 0.01 -8.74
C ASP A 54 7.31 0.46 -9.12
N TYR A 55 7.27 1.41 -10.06
CA TYR A 55 6.03 2.02 -10.55
C TYR A 55 5.11 1.01 -11.23
N LYS A 56 5.69 -0.03 -11.84
CA LYS A 56 4.94 -1.08 -12.54
C LYS A 56 4.05 -1.87 -11.59
N SER A 57 4.57 -2.26 -10.42
CA SER A 57 3.77 -2.95 -9.41
C SER A 57 2.64 -2.08 -8.84
N ILE A 58 2.85 -0.77 -8.72
CA ILE A 58 1.80 0.16 -8.29
C ILE A 58 0.64 0.14 -9.28
N VAL A 59 0.94 0.29 -10.58
CA VAL A 59 -0.07 0.29 -11.64
C VAL A 59 -0.78 -1.06 -11.74
N ASP A 60 -0.06 -2.17 -11.68
CA ASP A 60 -0.64 -3.52 -11.73
C ASP A 60 -1.66 -3.74 -10.60
N ILE A 61 -1.27 -3.42 -9.36
CA ILE A 61 -2.16 -3.60 -8.21
C ILE A 61 -3.33 -2.63 -8.27
N ALA A 62 -3.11 -1.38 -8.65
CA ALA A 62 -4.18 -0.39 -8.80
C ALA A 62 -5.26 -0.85 -9.80
N GLN A 63 -4.86 -1.42 -10.95
CA GLN A 63 -5.79 -1.95 -11.95
C GLN A 63 -6.59 -3.17 -11.47
N ARG A 64 -6.12 -3.85 -10.43
CA ARG A 64 -6.77 -5.00 -9.82
C ARG A 64 -7.72 -4.62 -8.70
N LEU A 65 -7.64 -3.39 -8.19
CA LEU A 65 -8.54 -2.85 -7.18
C LEU A 65 -9.82 -2.31 -7.83
N PRO A 66 -10.94 -2.23 -7.07
CA PRO A 66 -12.12 -1.52 -7.54
C PRO A 66 -11.81 -0.04 -7.79
N GLU A 67 -12.23 0.51 -8.91
CA GLU A 67 -11.95 1.90 -9.30
C GLU A 67 -12.39 2.91 -8.23
N GLN A 68 -13.55 2.68 -7.61
CA GLN A 68 -14.07 3.51 -6.53
C GLN A 68 -13.07 3.66 -5.38
N ILE A 69 -12.37 2.57 -5.02
CA ILE A 69 -11.40 2.58 -3.92
C ILE A 69 -10.17 3.43 -4.26
N ILE A 70 -9.73 3.42 -5.51
CA ILE A 70 -8.63 4.29 -5.96
C ILE A 70 -9.06 5.75 -5.93
N GLN A 71 -10.27 6.06 -6.39
CA GLN A 71 -10.78 7.44 -6.45
C GLN A 71 -11.09 8.03 -5.07
N GLU A 72 -11.64 7.22 -4.16
CA GLU A 72 -11.97 7.65 -2.79
C GLU A 72 -10.72 7.85 -1.91
N ASP A 73 -9.61 7.19 -2.26
CA ASP A 73 -8.37 7.27 -1.51
C ASP A 73 -7.34 8.18 -2.20
N SER A 74 -7.18 9.40 -1.68
CA SER A 74 -6.27 10.38 -2.26
C SER A 74 -4.81 9.91 -2.33
N SER A 75 -4.36 9.05 -1.40
CA SER A 75 -3.00 8.51 -1.44
C SER A 75 -2.84 7.50 -2.55
N LEU A 76 -3.79 6.57 -2.71
CA LEU A 76 -3.76 5.59 -3.78
C LEU A 76 -3.87 6.24 -5.15
N LEU A 77 -4.78 7.21 -5.31
CA LEU A 77 -4.93 7.98 -6.54
C LEU A 77 -3.62 8.67 -6.92
N MET A 78 -3.00 9.39 -5.98
CA MET A 78 -1.73 10.08 -6.19
C MET A 78 -0.62 9.11 -6.65
N TYR A 79 -0.45 7.97 -5.97
CA TYR A 79 0.56 7.00 -6.37
C TYR A 79 0.28 6.40 -7.75
N TYR A 80 -0.99 6.12 -8.06
CA TYR A 80 -1.39 5.54 -9.33
C TYR A 80 -1.13 6.49 -10.51
N ASP A 81 -1.63 7.73 -10.44
CA ASP A 81 -1.42 8.74 -11.48
C ASP A 81 0.06 9.04 -11.71
N ASN A 82 0.81 9.22 -10.62
CA ASN A 82 2.24 9.48 -10.72
C ASN A 82 3.01 8.29 -11.30
N ALA A 83 2.66 7.07 -10.92
CA ALA A 83 3.27 5.86 -11.47
C ALA A 83 2.97 5.69 -12.97
N LEU A 84 1.72 5.96 -13.39
CA LEU A 84 1.35 5.97 -14.81
C LEU A 84 2.16 7.02 -15.59
N SER A 85 2.33 8.23 -15.04
CA SER A 85 3.13 9.27 -15.69
C SER A 85 4.62 8.92 -15.79
N ARG A 86 5.16 8.10 -14.89
CA ARG A 86 6.57 7.65 -14.91
C ARG A 86 6.83 6.49 -15.86
N LEU A 87 5.79 5.72 -16.22
CA LEU A 87 5.88 4.58 -17.13
C LEU A 87 5.57 4.94 -18.60
N ARG A 88 5.09 6.16 -18.85
CA ARG A 88 4.92 6.73 -20.18
C ARG A 88 6.25 7.28 -20.70
#